data_AF-A0A9W3CL14-F1
#
_entry.id   AF-A0A9W3CL14-F1
#
_cell.length_a   1.000
_cell.length_b   1.000
_cell.length_c   1.000
_cell.angle_alpha   90.00
_cell.angle_beta   90.00
_cell.angle_gamma   90.00
#
_symmetry.space_group_name_H-M   'P 1'
#
loop_
_entity.id
_entity.type
_entity.pdbx_description
1 polymer ?
#
loop_
_entity_poly.entity_id
_entity_poly.type
_entity_poly.pdbx_seq_one_letter_code
_entity_poly.pdbx_strand_id
1 'polypeptide(L)'
;MSQTNLPFKDGQTVEVRSFEPGYRGAWFRCKIVRIYIVERKLYYSLKYLDYEEEEIHEQQVFQRFGDEEKEWIMVRPSYPSVHKVKADQEPIDVAHGSWKVGDLVDWHKDDCYWSGTVFGNQEQ
;
A
#
# COMPACT_ATOMS: atom_id res chain seq x y z
N MET A 1 -12.94 21.20 4.83
CA MET A 1 -13.57 19.89 4.61
C MET A 1 -13.28 19.03 5.82
N SER A 2 -14.27 18.37 6.43
CA SER A 2 -14.01 17.40 7.50
C SER A 2 -13.34 16.18 6.86
N GLN A 3 -12.11 15.85 7.25
CA GLN A 3 -11.51 14.60 6.79
C GLN A 3 -12.37 13.43 7.27
N THR A 4 -12.75 12.56 6.34
CA THR A 4 -13.54 11.36 6.62
C THR A 4 -12.63 10.33 7.26
N ASN A 5 -13.03 9.78 8.41
CA ASN A 5 -12.38 8.60 8.94
C ASN A 5 -12.49 7.46 7.93
N LEU A 6 -11.35 6.88 7.54
CA LEU A 6 -11.35 5.66 6.74
C LEU A 6 -11.85 4.47 7.60
N PRO A 7 -12.42 3.41 7.00
CA PRO A 7 -13.03 2.29 7.72
C PRO A 7 -11.98 1.32 8.31
N PHE A 8 -10.87 1.85 8.81
CA PHE A 8 -9.81 1.10 9.47
C PHE A 8 -9.96 1.17 10.99
N LYS A 9 -9.32 0.24 11.69
CA LYS A 9 -9.34 0.15 13.16
C LYS A 9 -7.97 -0.14 13.73
N ASP A 10 -7.79 0.18 15.00
CA ASP A 10 -6.58 -0.18 15.74
C ASP A 10 -6.32 -1.69 15.66
N GLY A 11 -5.06 -2.05 15.49
CA GLY A 11 -4.58 -3.41 15.30
C GLY A 11 -4.74 -3.97 13.88
N GLN A 12 -5.41 -3.28 12.96
CA GLN A 12 -5.55 -3.72 11.57
C GLN A 12 -4.24 -3.58 10.79
N THR A 13 -3.94 -4.56 9.93
CA THR A 13 -2.87 -4.47 8.95
C THR A 13 -3.31 -3.66 7.74
N VAL A 14 -2.46 -2.72 7.32
CA VAL A 14 -2.63 -1.86 6.16
C VAL A 14 -1.32 -1.78 5.39
N GLU A 15 -1.39 -1.24 4.19
CA GLU A 15 -0.21 -0.88 3.41
C GLU A 15 -0.11 0.65 3.33
N VAL A 16 1.10 1.18 3.47
CA VAL A 16 1.37 2.62 3.42
C VAL A 16 2.45 2.96 2.41
N ARG A 17 2.32 4.11 1.76
CA ARG A 17 3.34 4.58 0.81
C ARG A 17 4.13 5.76 1.38
N SER A 18 5.27 6.03 0.76
CA SER A 18 6.11 7.19 1.07
C SER A 18 6.25 8.13 -0.12
N PHE A 19 6.43 9.42 0.16
CA PHE A 19 6.84 10.42 -0.81
C PHE A 19 8.34 10.74 -0.75
N GLU A 20 9.07 10.08 0.14
CA GLU A 20 10.52 10.23 0.22
C GLU A 20 11.19 9.78 -1.10
N PRO A 21 12.23 10.49 -1.55
CA PRO A 21 12.99 10.10 -2.73
C PRO A 21 13.49 8.66 -2.61
N GLY A 22 13.31 7.87 -3.67
CA GLY A 22 13.66 6.46 -3.70
C GLY A 22 12.47 5.51 -3.52
N TYR A 23 11.40 5.93 -2.83
CA TYR A 23 10.25 5.07 -2.51
C TYR A 23 9.02 5.29 -3.39
N ARG A 24 9.22 5.85 -4.59
CA ARG A 24 8.13 6.11 -5.52
C ARG A 24 7.51 4.78 -5.96
N GLY A 25 6.22 4.60 -5.66
CA GLY A 25 5.48 3.37 -5.98
C GLY A 25 5.66 2.24 -4.96
N ALA A 26 6.39 2.48 -3.88
CA ALA A 26 6.54 1.53 -2.79
C ALA A 26 5.32 1.53 -1.85
N TRP A 27 4.90 0.34 -1.42
CA TRP A 27 3.93 0.12 -0.36
C TRP A 27 4.51 -0.81 0.70
N PHE A 28 4.53 -0.31 1.94
CA PHE A 28 5.06 -0.99 3.13
C PHE A 28 3.94 -1.56 3.97
N ARG A 29 4.12 -2.75 4.52
CA ARG A 29 3.13 -3.37 5.39
C ARG A 29 3.28 -2.83 6.81
N CYS A 30 2.18 -2.32 7.35
CA CYS A 30 2.14 -1.76 8.69
C CYS A 30 0.95 -2.30 9.49
N LYS A 31 1.11 -2.33 10.81
CA LYS A 31 0.00 -2.49 11.74
C LYS A 31 -0.37 -1.14 12.34
N ILE A 32 -1.66 -0.80 12.28
CA ILE A 32 -2.18 0.39 12.95
C ILE A 32 -2.07 0.17 14.46
N VAL A 33 -1.29 0.99 15.13
CA VAL A 33 -1.20 1.03 16.59
C VAL A 33 -2.31 1.90 17.15
N ARG A 34 -2.55 3.06 16.52
CA ARG A 34 -3.54 4.04 16.98
C ARG A 34 -4.03 4.91 15.84
N ILE A 35 -5.32 5.23 15.84
CA ILE A 35 -5.93 6.25 14.98
C ILE A 35 -6.26 7.49 15.80
N TYR A 36 -5.86 8.67 15.33
CA TYR A 36 -6.14 9.93 16.02
C TYR A 36 -6.23 11.14 15.09
N ILE A 37 -6.74 12.25 15.59
CA ILE A 37 -6.90 13.51 14.84
C ILE A 37 -6.14 14.63 15.55
N VAL A 38 -5.33 15.37 14.81
CA VAL A 38 -4.62 16.58 15.26
C VAL A 38 -4.94 17.70 14.29
N GLU A 39 -5.42 18.85 14.78
CA GLU A 39 -5.73 20.02 13.94
C GLU A 39 -6.61 19.69 12.70
N ARG A 40 -7.63 18.81 12.89
CA ARG A 40 -8.54 18.32 11.84
C ARG A 40 -7.88 17.45 10.76
N LYS A 41 -6.64 17.02 10.96
CA LYS A 41 -5.92 16.05 10.13
C LYS A 41 -5.91 14.69 10.81
N LEU A 42 -6.18 13.65 10.03
CA LEU A 42 -6.19 12.25 10.43
C LEU A 42 -4.77 11.68 10.38
N TYR A 43 -4.36 11.06 11.48
CA TYR A 43 -3.06 10.43 11.64
C TYR A 43 -3.20 9.00 12.14
N TYR A 44 -2.34 8.11 11.62
CA TYR A 44 -2.17 6.75 12.12
C TYR A 44 -0.76 6.60 12.69
N SER A 45 -0.68 6.10 13.93
CA SER A 45 0.56 5.55 14.48
C SER A 45 0.73 4.14 13.93
N LEU A 46 1.85 3.88 13.27
CA LEU A 46 2.09 2.66 12.50
C LEU A 46 3.34 1.94 13.01
N LYS A 47 3.25 0.62 13.13
CA LYS A 47 4.42 -0.24 13.28
C LYS A 47 4.68 -0.96 11.95
N TYR A 48 5.88 -0.77 11.38
CA TYR A 48 6.31 -1.53 10.21
C TYR A 48 6.43 -3.02 10.55
N LEU A 49 5.88 -3.88 9.69
CA LEU A 49 5.89 -5.33 9.91
C LEU A 49 7.20 -5.96 9.46
N ASP A 50 7.82 -5.39 8.42
CA ASP A 50 9.03 -5.93 7.79
C ASP A 50 10.31 -5.23 8.25
N TYR A 51 10.19 -4.21 9.10
CA TYR A 51 11.28 -3.43 9.65
C TYR A 51 11.09 -3.34 11.17
N GLU A 52 11.42 -4.42 11.89
CA GLU A 52 11.11 -4.55 13.32
C GLU A 52 11.85 -3.56 14.22
N GLU A 53 13.00 -3.06 13.75
CA GLU A 53 13.84 -2.08 14.45
C GLU A 53 13.32 -0.64 14.30
N GLU A 54 12.40 -0.40 13.35
CA GLU A 54 11.82 0.93 13.16
C GLU A 54 10.87 1.29 14.31
N GLU A 55 11.02 2.51 14.78
CA GLU A 55 10.14 3.09 15.78
C GLU A 55 8.72 3.28 15.22
N ILE A 56 7.77 3.58 16.12
CA ILE A 56 6.40 3.91 15.70
C ILE A 56 6.43 5.13 14.76
N HIS A 57 5.93 4.94 13.56
CA HIS A 57 5.86 5.98 12.54
C HIS A 57 4.50 6.68 12.56
N GLU A 58 4.52 8.00 12.61
CA GLU A 58 3.30 8.82 12.60
C GLU A 58 2.94 9.27 11.19
N GLN A 59 1.89 8.69 10.63
CA GLN A 59 1.51 8.88 9.24
C GLN A 59 0.27 9.77 9.12
N GLN A 60 0.43 10.97 8.55
CA GLN A 60 -0.72 11.76 8.10
C GLN A 60 -1.40 11.03 6.93
N VAL A 61 -2.70 10.74 7.05
CA VAL A 61 -3.42 9.88 6.08
C VAL A 61 -3.62 10.56 4.73
N PHE A 62 -3.84 11.86 4.72
CA PHE A 62 -3.99 12.66 3.50
C PHE A 62 -2.83 13.65 3.41
N GLN A 63 -2.00 13.53 2.37
CA GLN A 63 -0.81 14.38 2.18
C GLN A 63 -0.82 15.04 0.80
N ARG A 64 -0.20 16.21 0.68
CA ARG A 64 0.09 16.86 -0.60
C ARG A 64 1.51 16.55 -1.02
N PHE A 65 1.74 16.45 -2.33
CA PHE A 65 3.07 16.29 -2.88
C PHE A 65 3.50 17.60 -3.53
N GLY A 66 4.52 18.26 -2.96
CA GLY A 66 4.94 19.59 -3.41
C GLY A 66 3.81 20.63 -3.34
N ASP A 67 3.67 21.43 -4.39
CA ASP A 67 2.67 22.50 -4.50
C ASP A 67 1.31 22.01 -5.08
N GLU A 68 1.09 20.70 -5.17
CA GLU A 68 -0.16 20.15 -5.66
C GLU A 68 -1.33 20.52 -4.73
N GLU A 69 -2.43 21.01 -5.30
CA GLU A 69 -3.68 21.21 -4.54
C GLU A 69 -4.32 19.89 -4.09
N LYS A 70 -4.01 18.81 -4.82
CA LYS A 70 -4.56 17.47 -4.62
C LYS A 70 -3.95 16.80 -3.40
N GLU A 71 -4.82 16.27 -2.54
CA GLU A 71 -4.42 15.37 -1.47
C GLU A 71 -4.41 13.92 -1.95
N TRP A 72 -3.42 13.19 -1.45
CA TRP A 72 -3.14 11.81 -1.73
C TRP A 72 -3.39 10.99 -0.47
N ILE A 73 -4.15 9.89 -0.60
CA ILE A 73 -4.36 8.95 0.49
C ILE A 73 -3.10 8.09 0.64
N MET A 74 -2.52 8.08 1.83
CA MET A 74 -1.22 7.43 2.08
C MET A 74 -1.33 5.99 2.58
N VAL A 75 -2.56 5.53 2.82
CA VAL A 75 -2.84 4.21 3.40
C VAL A 75 -3.88 3.47 2.56
N ARG A 76 -3.73 2.16 2.42
CA ARG A 76 -4.68 1.28 1.74
C ARG A 76 -4.89 -0.03 2.53
N PRO A 77 -5.98 -0.77 2.31
CA PRO A 77 -6.10 -2.12 2.84
C PRO A 77 -4.95 -3.00 2.35
N SER A 78 -4.59 -4.04 3.10
CA SER A 78 -3.66 -5.05 2.59
C SER A 78 -4.16 -5.65 1.28
N TYR A 79 -3.22 -6.03 0.43
CA TYR A 79 -3.54 -6.71 -0.82
C TYR A 79 -4.46 -7.92 -0.56
N PRO A 80 -5.51 -8.14 -1.39
CA PRO A 80 -6.39 -9.28 -1.22
C PRO A 80 -5.57 -10.58 -1.21
N SER A 81 -5.84 -11.45 -0.24
CA SER A 81 -5.24 -12.79 -0.20
C SER A 81 -5.67 -13.56 -1.46
N VAL A 82 -4.71 -13.84 -2.34
CA VAL A 82 -4.93 -14.60 -3.58
C VAL A 82 -5.11 -16.07 -3.21
N HIS A 83 -6.33 -16.45 -2.83
CA HIS A 83 -6.69 -17.86 -2.79
C HIS A 83 -6.96 -18.30 -4.22
N LYS A 84 -6.41 -19.45 -4.62
CA LYS A 84 -6.84 -20.12 -5.87
C LYS A 84 -8.30 -20.51 -5.72
N VAL A 85 -9.22 -19.62 -6.10
CA VAL A 85 -10.63 -19.96 -6.21
C VAL A 85 -10.74 -20.80 -7.48
N LYS A 86 -11.07 -22.09 -7.35
CA LYS A 86 -11.58 -22.86 -8.49
C LYS A 86 -12.96 -22.27 -8.81
N ALA A 87 -13.01 -21.29 -9.69
CA ALA A 87 -14.25 -20.70 -10.14
C ALA A 87 -14.66 -21.37 -11.46
N ASP A 88 -15.90 -21.88 -11.52
CA ASP A 88 -16.56 -22.31 -12.76
C ASP A 88 -17.00 -21.11 -13.64
N GLN A 89 -16.60 -19.90 -13.26
CA GLN A 89 -16.72 -18.66 -14.01
C GLN A 89 -15.34 -18.00 -14.04
N GLU A 90 -15.02 -17.31 -15.14
CA GLU A 90 -13.69 -16.72 -15.39
C GLU A 90 -13.11 -16.09 -14.12
N PRO A 91 -11.91 -16.52 -13.69
CA PRO A 91 -11.31 -15.98 -12.48
C PRO A 91 -11.14 -14.47 -12.63
N ILE A 92 -11.55 -13.72 -11.60
CA ILE A 92 -11.07 -12.35 -11.40
C ILE A 92 -9.58 -12.51 -11.08
N ASP A 93 -8.78 -12.51 -12.15
CA ASP A 93 -7.36 -12.77 -12.15
C ASP A 93 -6.63 -11.64 -11.41
N VAL A 94 -6.45 -11.81 -10.10
CA VAL A 94 -5.14 -11.50 -9.50
C VAL A 94 -4.29 -12.74 -9.71
N ALA A 95 -3.85 -12.91 -10.96
CA ALA A 95 -3.17 -14.12 -11.37
C ALA A 95 -1.73 -14.11 -10.88
N HIS A 96 -1.39 -15.07 -10.03
CA HIS A 96 -0.17 -15.85 -10.23
C HIS A 96 -0.28 -16.62 -11.57
N GLY A 97 -0.46 -15.89 -12.67
CA GLY A 97 -0.45 -16.38 -14.04
C GLY A 97 0.86 -16.02 -14.71
N SER A 98 1.04 -16.44 -15.96
CA SER A 98 2.17 -16.00 -16.79
C SER A 98 2.00 -14.51 -17.09
N TRP A 99 2.81 -13.68 -16.44
CA TRP A 99 2.87 -12.24 -16.71
C TRP A 99 3.11 -11.99 -18.21
N LYS A 100 2.39 -11.02 -18.76
CA LYS A 100 2.53 -10.56 -20.13
C LYS A 100 3.18 -9.20 -20.16
N VAL A 101 3.89 -8.93 -21.24
CA VAL A 101 4.42 -7.59 -21.50
C VAL A 101 3.27 -6.59 -21.50
N GLY A 102 3.43 -5.52 -20.73
CA GLY A 102 2.42 -4.48 -20.51
C GLY A 102 1.60 -4.65 -19.23
N ASP A 103 1.66 -5.80 -18.56
CA ASP A 103 0.94 -5.98 -17.28
C ASP A 103 1.50 -5.04 -16.21
N LEU A 104 0.60 -4.40 -15.45
CA LEU A 104 0.94 -3.65 -14.24
C LEU A 104 0.99 -4.61 -13.06
N VAL A 105 2.11 -4.63 -12.36
CA VAL A 105 2.35 -5.57 -11.26
C VAL A 105 2.90 -4.84 -10.03
N ASP A 106 2.59 -5.37 -8.85
CA ASP A 106 3.25 -5.00 -7.60
C ASP A 106 4.29 -6.09 -7.28
N TRP A 107 5.57 -5.78 -7.45
CA TRP A 107 6.69 -6.69 -7.19
C TRP A 107 7.14 -6.59 -5.72
N HIS A 108 7.00 -7.68 -4.96
CA HIS A 108 7.54 -7.75 -3.61
C HIS A 108 9.06 -7.94 -3.65
N LYS A 109 9.80 -6.91 -3.24
CA LYS A 109 11.25 -6.89 -3.24
C LYS A 109 11.77 -5.87 -2.24
N ASP A 110 12.89 -6.19 -1.59
CA ASP A 110 13.49 -5.33 -0.56
C ASP A 110 12.45 -4.94 0.51
N ASP A 111 11.66 -5.95 0.92
CA ASP A 111 10.66 -5.89 2.00
C ASP A 111 9.51 -4.88 1.83
N CYS A 112 9.25 -4.49 0.58
CA CYS A 112 8.06 -3.72 0.20
C CYS A 112 7.56 -4.08 -1.22
N TYR A 113 6.36 -3.62 -1.55
CA TYR A 113 5.78 -3.79 -2.88
C TYR A 113 6.10 -2.60 -3.78
N TRP A 114 6.71 -2.86 -4.92
CA TRP A 114 7.02 -1.86 -5.94
C TRP A 114 6.09 -2.00 -7.13
N SER A 115 5.33 -0.95 -7.46
CA SER A 115 4.53 -0.94 -8.68
C SER A 115 5.40 -0.76 -9.93
N GLY A 116 5.20 -1.61 -10.93
CA GLY A 116 5.96 -1.61 -12.17
C GLY A 116 5.16 -2.13 -13.37
N THR A 117 5.80 -2.13 -14.53
CA THR A 117 5.24 -2.66 -15.79
C THR A 117 6.16 -3.74 -16.33
N VAL A 118 5.60 -4.89 -16.70
CA VAL A 118 6.35 -5.98 -17.30
C VAL A 118 6.83 -5.57 -18.69
N PHE A 119 8.15 -5.48 -18.90
CA PHE A 119 8.74 -5.04 -20.17
C PHE A 119 9.16 -6.20 -21.09
N GLY A 120 9.45 -7.37 -20.53
CA GLY A 120 9.90 -8.52 -21.30
C GLY A 120 9.81 -9.80 -20.47
N ASN A 121 9.59 -10.92 -21.14
CA ASN A 121 9.69 -12.23 -20.54
C ASN A 121 11.09 -12.77 -20.83
N GLN A 122 11.78 -13.29 -19.82
CA GLN A 122 12.98 -14.08 -20.09
C GLN A 122 12.52 -15.43 -20.64
N GLU A 123 12.85 -15.72 -21.91
CA GLU A 123 12.82 -17.10 -22.41
C GLU A 123 13.81 -17.91 -21.57
N GLN A 124 13.34 -19.01 -20.99
CA GLN A 124 14.17 -19.97 -20.26
C GLN A 124 15.03 -20.79 -21.23
#